data_AF-A0AAJ1IIS0-F1
#
_entry.id   AF-A0AAJ1IIS0-F1
#
_cell.length_a   1.000
_cell.length_b   1.000
_cell.length_c   1.000
_cell.angle_alpha   90.00
_cell.angle_beta   90.00
_cell.angle_gamma   90.00
#
_symmetry.space_group_name_H-M   'P 1'
#
loop_
_entity.id
_entity.type
_entity.pdbx_description
1 polymer ?
#
loop_
_entity_poly.entity_id
_entity_poly.type
_entity_poly.pdbx_seq_one_letter_code
_entity_poly.pdbx_strand_id
1 'polypeptide(L)' 'MRTITKNHLDYLRKQYPSGTIVKLLSMEDLQAPKKGTLGKVFHVDDTGTIHVKWETGSTLGVIFGIDSIEKVSND' A
#
# COMPACT_ATOMS: atom_id res chain seq x y z
N MET A 1 3.27 -3.85 -20.98
CA MET A 1 2.82 -4.18 -19.60
C MET A 1 4.07 -4.49 -18.79
N ARG A 2 4.33 -3.80 -17.66
CA ARG A 2 5.43 -4.18 -16.76
C ARG A 2 4.98 -5.44 -16.02
N THR A 3 5.53 -6.59 -16.37
CA THR A 3 5.19 -7.85 -15.72
C THR A 3 5.89 -7.91 -14.36
N ILE A 4 5.14 -7.77 -13.27
CA ILE A 4 5.66 -8.05 -11.93
C ILE A 4 6.06 -9.52 -11.87
N THR A 5 7.27 -9.81 -11.40
CA THR A 5 7.75 -11.18 -11.23
C THR A 5 7.10 -11.80 -9.99
N LYS A 6 6.87 -13.12 -10.00
CA LYS A 6 6.33 -13.84 -8.84
C LYS A 6 7.10 -13.53 -7.55
N ASN A 7 8.42 -13.46 -7.61
CA ASN A 7 9.26 -13.15 -6.44
C ASN A 7 8.95 -11.77 -5.85
N HIS A 8 8.68 -10.78 -6.69
CA HIS A 8 8.34 -9.43 -6.24
C HIS A 8 6.93 -9.41 -5.63
N LEU A 9 5.97 -10.11 -6.23
CA LEU A 9 4.63 -10.26 -5.64
C LEU A 9 4.67 -10.96 -4.27
N ASP A 10 5.44 -12.03 -4.15
CA ASP A 10 5.64 -12.76 -2.90
C ASP A 10 6.29 -11.87 -1.84
N TYR A 11 7.27 -11.06 -2.24
CA TYR A 11 7.89 -10.08 -1.38
C TYR A 11 6.87 -9.05 -0.87
N LEU A 12 6.05 -8.46 -1.74
CA LEU A 12 5.04 -7.48 -1.35
C LEU A 12 4.02 -8.09 -0.39
N ARG A 13 3.53 -9.30 -0.66
CA ARG A 13 2.59 -10.01 0.21
C ARG A 13 3.17 -10.33 1.60
N LYS A 14 4.47 -10.66 1.66
CA LYS A 14 5.18 -10.89 2.93
C LYS A 14 5.46 -9.60 3.68
N GLN A 15 5.78 -8.53 2.96
CA GLN A 15 6.10 -7.23 3.57
C GLN A 15 4.85 -6.51 4.06
N TYR A 16 3.73 -6.64 3.35
CA TYR A 16 2.46 -5.97 3.61
C TYR A 16 1.32 -7.00 3.65
N PRO A 17 1.30 -7.91 4.65
CA PRO A 17 0.18 -8.80 4.84
C PRO A 17 -1.11 -8.04 5.15
N SER A 18 -2.25 -8.70 4.97
CA SER A 18 -3.54 -8.15 5.39
C SER A 18 -3.50 -7.86 6.89
N GLY A 19 -3.86 -6.65 7.27
CA GLY A 19 -3.81 -6.17 8.65
C GLY A 19 -2.67 -5.20 8.95
N THR A 20 -1.65 -5.10 8.11
CA THR A 20 -0.55 -4.15 8.31
C THR A 20 -1.06 -2.71 8.33
N ILE A 21 -0.65 -1.96 9.34
CA ILE A 21 -0.91 -0.52 9.42
C ILE A 21 0.19 0.21 8.66
N VAL A 22 -0.21 1.08 7.76
CA VAL A 22 0.68 1.87 6.92
C VAL A 22 0.33 3.34 7.02
N LYS A 23 1.33 4.19 6.90
CA LYS A 23 1.20 5.64 6.87
C LYS A 23 1.54 6.15 5.49
N LEU A 24 0.68 6.99 4.94
CA LEU A 24 0.93 7.60 3.64
C LEU A 24 2.05 8.63 3.71
N LEU A 25 3.10 8.48 2.91
CA LEU A 25 4.16 9.47 2.79
C LEU A 25 4.01 10.35 1.55
N SER A 26 3.69 9.74 0.41
CA SER A 26 3.46 10.40 -0.87
C SER A 26 2.66 9.48 -1.80
N MET A 27 1.71 10.04 -2.53
CA MET A 27 0.95 9.35 -3.57
C MET A 27 0.59 10.36 -4.64
N GLU A 28 0.82 10.00 -5.91
CA GLU A 28 0.56 10.88 -7.06
C GLU A 28 -0.88 10.70 -7.55
N ASP A 29 -1.86 11.03 -6.71
CA ASP A 29 -3.28 10.92 -7.03
C ASP A 29 -4.07 12.12 -6.46
N LEU A 30 -5.04 12.63 -7.22
CA LEU A 30 -5.89 13.76 -6.80
C LEU A 30 -6.80 13.41 -5.62
N GLN A 31 -7.16 12.13 -5.48
CA GLN A 31 -7.97 11.59 -4.39
C GLN A 31 -7.11 11.03 -3.25
N ALA A 32 -5.78 11.18 -3.33
CA ALA A 32 -4.87 10.72 -2.29
C ALA A 32 -5.26 11.33 -0.93
N PRO A 33 -5.22 10.53 0.15
CA PRO A 33 -5.31 11.06 1.50
C PRO A 33 -4.21 12.09 1.76
N LYS A 34 -4.37 12.89 2.81
CA LYS A 34 -3.28 13.78 3.24
C LYS A 34 -2.07 12.95 3.67
N LYS A 35 -0.87 13.45 3.39
CA LYS A 35 0.37 12.89 3.92
C LYS A 35 0.26 12.71 5.44
N GLY A 36 0.63 11.53 5.91
CA GLY A 36 0.58 11.12 7.30
C GLY A 36 -0.71 10.38 7.70
N THR A 37 -1.69 10.28 6.81
CA THR A 37 -2.90 9.48 7.04
C THR A 37 -2.53 8.01 7.22
N LEU A 38 -3.13 7.35 8.22
CA LEU A 38 -2.97 5.93 8.42
C LEU A 38 -3.98 5.15 7.57
N GLY A 39 -3.60 3.94 7.21
CA GLY A 39 -4.44 3.01 6.51
C GLY A 39 -4.08 1.58 6.89
N LYS A 40 -5.04 0.69 6.68
CA LYS A 40 -4.88 -0.74 6.93
C LYS A 40 -4.84 -1.47 5.60
N VAL A 41 -3.75 -2.20 5.35
CA VAL A 41 -3.65 -3.08 4.20
C VAL A 41 -4.69 -4.17 4.35
N PHE A 42 -5.48 -4.43 3.30
CA PHE A 42 -6.45 -5.52 3.30
C PHE A 42 -6.16 -6.56 2.22
N HIS A 43 -5.49 -6.18 1.12
CA HIS A 43 -5.18 -7.09 0.03
C HIS A 43 -3.96 -6.63 -0.78
N VAL A 44 -3.25 -7.58 -1.41
CA VAL A 44 -2.22 -7.30 -2.43
C VAL A 44 -2.56 -8.11 -3.67
N ASP A 45 -2.92 -7.41 -4.74
CA ASP A 45 -3.38 -8.07 -5.97
C ASP A 45 -2.21 -8.61 -6.81
N ASP A 46 -2.53 -9.38 -7.85
CA ASP A 46 -1.53 -10.01 -8.72
C ASP A 46 -0.77 -9.01 -9.60
N THR A 47 -1.20 -7.74 -9.64
CA THR A 47 -0.49 -6.66 -10.34
C THR A 47 0.59 -6.00 -9.47
N GLY A 48 0.69 -6.39 -8.19
CA GLY A 48 1.63 -5.80 -7.23
C GLY A 48 1.10 -4.53 -6.57
N THR A 49 -0.20 -4.27 -6.65
CA THR A 49 -0.83 -3.13 -5.98
C THR A 49 -1.26 -3.52 -4.57
N ILE A 50 -0.86 -2.70 -3.60
CA ILE A 50 -1.21 -2.89 -2.19
C ILE A 50 -2.50 -2.11 -1.93
N HIS A 51 -3.60 -2.81 -1.71
CA HIS A 51 -4.89 -2.20 -1.43
C HIS A 51 -5.00 -1.84 0.05
N VAL A 52 -5.20 -0.54 0.30
CA VAL A 52 -5.22 0.04 1.65
C VAL A 52 -6.57 0.69 1.89
N LYS A 53 -7.16 0.38 3.05
CA LYS A 53 -8.31 1.09 3.57
C LYS A 53 -7.82 2.22 4.47
N TRP A 54 -7.91 3.45 3.98
CA TRP A 54 -7.46 4.65 4.68
C TRP A 54 -8.48 5.07 5.73
N GLU A 55 -8.02 5.71 6.80
CA GLU A 55 -8.90 6.22 7.87
C GLU A 55 -9.88 7.29 7.38
N THR A 56 -9.57 7.96 6.27
CA THR A 56 -10.48 8.89 5.60
C THR A 56 -11.69 8.22 4.97
N GLY A 57 -11.77 6.88 4.99
CA GLY A 57 -12.84 6.09 4.37
C GLY A 57 -12.53 5.65 2.94
N SER A 58 -11.50 6.21 2.30
CA SER A 58 -11.07 5.84 0.95
C SER A 58 -10.44 4.45 0.92
N THR A 59 -10.60 3.75 -0.20
CA THR A 59 -9.91 2.48 -0.48
C THR A 59 -9.07 2.67 -1.74
N LEU A 60 -7.80 3.04 -1.54
CA LEU A 60 -6.89 3.34 -2.65
C LEU A 60 -5.74 2.34 -2.65
N GLY A 61 -5.32 1.98 -3.86
CA GLY A 61 -4.17 1.12 -4.10
C GLY A 61 -2.88 1.92 -4.02
N VAL A 62 -1.86 1.32 -3.43
CA VAL A 62 -0.50 1.86 -3.35
C VAL A 62 0.36 1.04 -4.31
N ILE A 63 0.96 1.71 -5.29
CA ILE A 63 1.81 1.08 -6.29
C ILE A 63 3.26 1.16 -5.82
N PHE A 64 3.88 0.01 -5.59
CA PHE A 64 5.26 -0.05 -5.13
C PHE A 64 6.23 0.61 -6.12
N GLY A 65 7.01 1.57 -5.64
CA GLY A 65 7.98 2.33 -6.45
C GLY A 65 7.42 3.57 -7.15
N ILE A 66 6.10 3.81 -7.07
CA ILE A 66 5.46 5.06 -7.47
C ILE A 66 5.01 5.80 -6.21
N ASP A 67 4.23 5.09 -5.38
CA ASP A 67 3.73 5.60 -4.12
C ASP A 67 4.67 5.24 -2.98
N SER A 68 4.68 6.09 -1.95
CA SER A 68 5.49 5.94 -0.76
C SER A 68 4.61 5.79 0.47
N ILE A 69 4.77 4.65 1.14
CA ILE A 69 4.13 4.33 2.41
C ILE A 69 5.16 3.84 3.41
N GLU A 70 4.91 4.11 4.68
CA GLU A 70 5.71 3.63 5.80
C GLU A 70 4.90 2.60 6.60
N LYS A 71 5.51 1.47 6.95
CA LYS A 71 4.88 0.51 7.86
C LYS A 71 4.93 1.05 9.28
N VAL A 72 3.77 1.15 9.92
CA VAL A 72 3.67 1.51 11.32
C VAL A 72 3.73 0.21 12.12
N SER A 73 4.92 -0.17 12.54
CA SER A 73 5.12 -1.23 13.53
C SER A 73 5.11 -0.57 14.91
N ASN A 74 4.18 -0.99 15.77
CA ASN A 74 4.36 -0.81 17.22
C ASN A 74 5.39 -1.86 17.65
N ASP A 75 6.63 -1.43 17.86
CA ASP A 75 7.56 -2.14 18.76
C ASP A 75 7.11 -1.92 20.21
#